data_AF-A0A1H0Z7S2-F1
#
_entry.id   AF-A0A1H0Z7S2-F1
#
_cell.length_a   1.000
_cell.length_b   1.000
_cell.length_c   1.000
_cell.angle_alpha   90.00
_cell.angle_beta   90.00
_cell.angle_gamma   90.00
#
_symmetry.space_group_name_H-M   'P 1'
#
loop_
_entity.id
_entity.type
_entity.pdbx_description
1 polymer ?
#
loop_
_entity_poly.entity_id
_entity_poly.type
_entity_poly.pdbx_seq_one_letter_code
_entity_poly.pdbx_strand_id
1 'polypeptide(L)'
;MAFDIGIGKCRSVSSDSVDVWADGSIVRRLMPETKWQRDGISILQVPAKLCSARHRLVAGEEVFLDTGLINANSAGKLDVEGSGDFAKARLSLLVPSIDIEAKPPPSRKASWR
;
A
#
# COMPACT_ATOMS: atom_id res chain seq x y z
N MET A 1 10.39 -6.69 11.66
CA MET A 1 11.30 -5.61 11.21
C MET A 1 10.44 -4.57 10.53
N ALA A 2 10.49 -3.30 10.98
CA ALA A 2 9.68 -2.23 10.39
C ALA A 2 10.49 -1.51 9.29
N PHE A 3 9.89 -1.35 8.13
CA PHE A 3 10.44 -0.66 6.98
C PHE A 3 9.41 0.27 6.35
N ASP A 4 9.87 1.16 5.49
CA ASP A 4 9.02 2.14 4.82
C ASP A 4 8.65 1.65 3.42
N ILE A 5 7.41 1.90 3.00
CA ILE A 5 6.92 1.54 1.67
C ILE A 5 6.53 2.81 0.94
N GLY A 6 7.17 3.06 -0.21
CA GLY A 6 6.76 4.09 -1.15
C GLY A 6 5.41 3.76 -1.79
N ILE A 7 4.48 4.71 -1.77
CA ILE A 7 3.10 4.54 -2.27
C ILE A 7 2.71 5.50 -3.40
N GLY A 8 3.65 6.34 -3.82
CA GLY A 8 3.45 7.30 -4.92
C GLY A 8 3.79 8.73 -4.52
N LYS A 9 3.47 9.68 -5.41
CA LYS A 9 3.81 11.10 -5.21
C LYS A 9 2.74 11.84 -4.42
N CYS A 10 3.17 12.64 -3.44
CA CYS A 10 2.32 13.52 -2.67
C CYS A 10 1.63 14.53 -3.59
N ARG A 11 0.31 14.54 -3.60
CA ARG A 11 -0.51 15.55 -4.28
C ARG A 11 -0.77 16.74 -3.36
N SER A 12 -1.21 16.48 -2.14
CA SER A 12 -1.58 17.47 -1.14
C SER A 12 -1.44 16.92 0.26
N VAL A 13 -1.09 17.79 1.21
CA VAL A 13 -0.99 17.47 2.63
C VAL A 13 -2.06 18.26 3.37
N SER A 14 -2.87 17.56 4.17
CA SER A 14 -3.83 18.13 5.12
C SER A 14 -3.41 17.79 6.55
N SER A 15 -4.10 18.33 7.55
CA SER A 15 -3.78 18.11 8.97
C SER A 15 -3.78 16.63 9.36
N ASP A 16 -4.74 15.85 8.85
CA ASP A 16 -4.99 14.47 9.28
C ASP A 16 -4.74 13.43 8.18
N SER A 17 -4.54 13.88 6.93
CA SER A 17 -4.41 13.00 5.77
C SER A 17 -3.48 13.57 4.71
N VAL A 18 -2.97 12.67 3.86
CA VAL A 18 -2.16 12.98 2.69
C VAL A 18 -2.83 12.37 1.49
N ASP A 19 -3.00 13.16 0.43
CA ASP A 19 -3.46 12.65 -0.86
C ASP A 19 -2.24 12.32 -1.71
N VAL A 20 -2.24 11.14 -2.30
CA VAL A 20 -1.13 10.57 -3.05
C VAL A 20 -1.62 10.18 -4.44
N TRP A 21 -0.85 10.53 -5.47
CA TRP A 21 -1.04 9.96 -6.79
C TRP A 21 -0.62 8.49 -6.76
N ALA A 22 -1.60 7.60 -6.83
CA ALA A 22 -1.38 6.17 -6.80
C ALA A 22 -1.09 5.66 -8.22
N ASP A 23 0.03 4.94 -8.37
CA ASP A 23 0.32 4.23 -9.60
C ASP A 23 -0.50 2.93 -9.72
N GLY A 24 -0.50 2.34 -10.92
CA GLY A 24 -1.24 1.11 -11.18
C GLY A 24 -0.88 -0.07 -10.30
N SER A 25 0.36 -0.15 -9.80
CA SER A 25 0.77 -1.24 -8.91
C SER A 25 0.10 -1.10 -7.54
N ILE A 26 -0.02 0.12 -7.03
CA ILE A 26 -0.73 0.43 -5.78
C ILE A 26 -2.22 0.17 -5.93
N VAL A 27 -2.83 0.65 -7.02
CA VAL A 27 -4.26 0.44 -7.30
C VAL A 27 -4.58 -1.06 -7.40
N ARG A 28 -3.79 -1.84 -8.14
CA ARG A 28 -3.99 -3.28 -8.31
C ARG A 28 -3.86 -4.07 -7.00
N ARG A 29 -3.01 -3.62 -6.07
CA ARG A 29 -2.90 -4.26 -4.73
C ARG A 29 -4.10 -3.93 -3.84
N LEU A 30 -4.56 -2.69 -3.86
CA LEU A 30 -5.65 -2.23 -3.00
C LEU A 30 -7.03 -2.66 -3.51
N MET A 31 -7.20 -2.75 -4.82
CA MET A 31 -8.45 -3.12 -5.49
C MET A 31 -8.17 -4.07 -6.66
N PRO A 32 -7.81 -5.33 -6.39
CA PRO A 32 -7.45 -6.31 -7.42
C PRO A 32 -8.61 -6.63 -8.38
N GLU A 33 -9.85 -6.53 -7.90
CA GLU A 33 -11.06 -6.81 -8.69
C GLU A 33 -11.44 -5.64 -9.63
N THR A 34 -10.84 -4.47 -9.46
CA THR A 34 -11.18 -3.29 -10.28
C THR A 34 -10.39 -3.29 -11.57
N LYS A 35 -11.08 -3.19 -12.72
CA LYS A 35 -10.46 -2.99 -14.03
C LYS A 35 -9.90 -1.58 -14.15
N TRP A 36 -8.73 -1.35 -13.57
CA TRP A 36 -8.05 -0.06 -13.65
C TRP A 36 -7.70 0.30 -15.10
N GLN A 37 -8.20 1.45 -15.56
CA GLN A 37 -8.20 1.85 -16.97
C GLN A 37 -7.07 2.81 -17.34
N ARG A 38 -6.59 3.65 -16.41
CA ARG A 38 -5.69 4.77 -16.73
C ARG A 38 -4.72 5.11 -15.59
N ASP A 39 -3.46 5.27 -15.95
CA ASP A 39 -2.41 5.81 -15.08
C ASP A 39 -2.62 7.29 -14.73
N GLY A 40 -2.20 7.65 -13.52
CA GLY A 40 -1.97 9.04 -13.11
C GLY A 40 -3.21 9.85 -12.68
N ILE A 41 -4.40 9.24 -12.66
CA ILE A 41 -5.63 9.90 -12.18
C ILE A 41 -6.09 9.41 -10.81
N SER A 42 -5.61 8.23 -10.38
CA SER A 42 -6.03 7.61 -9.13
C SER A 42 -5.43 8.33 -7.92
N ILE A 43 -6.27 8.63 -6.94
CA ILE A 43 -5.89 9.35 -5.71
C ILE A 43 -6.09 8.43 -4.52
N LEU A 44 -4.99 8.15 -3.82
CA LEU A 44 -5.00 7.44 -2.55
C LEU A 44 -4.85 8.45 -1.41
N GLN A 45 -5.90 8.59 -0.61
CA GLN A 45 -5.87 9.34 0.64
C GLN A 45 -5.49 8.41 1.79
N VAL A 46 -4.39 8.73 2.47
CA VAL A 46 -3.89 7.99 3.64
C VAL A 46 -3.89 8.86 4.89
N PRO A 47 -4.16 8.31 6.08
CA PRO A 47 -3.97 9.04 7.33
C PRO A 47 -2.50 9.44 7.53
N ALA A 48 -2.24 10.71 7.82
CA ALA A 48 -0.88 11.23 7.98
C ALA A 48 -0.10 10.52 9.10
N LYS A 49 -0.80 10.02 10.13
CA LYS A 49 -0.23 9.23 11.23
C LYS A 49 0.34 7.87 10.82
N LEU A 50 0.04 7.38 9.61
CA LEU A 50 0.58 6.13 9.08
C LEU A 50 1.79 6.36 8.16
N CYS A 51 2.07 7.62 7.83
CA CYS A 51 3.23 7.99 7.05
C CYS A 51 4.51 7.86 7.88
N SER A 52 5.62 7.58 7.21
CA SER A 52 6.93 7.49 7.83
C SER A 52 7.36 8.84 8.43
N ALA A 53 7.83 8.81 9.67
CA ALA A 53 8.47 9.97 10.30
C ALA A 53 9.87 10.28 9.74
N ARG A 54 10.46 9.35 8.97
CA ARG A 54 11.79 9.51 8.36
C ARG A 54 11.74 10.33 7.07
N HIS A 55 10.60 10.34 6.39
CA HIS A 55 10.41 11.01 5.12
C HIS A 55 9.47 12.20 5.29
N ARG A 56 9.83 13.36 4.73
CA ARG A 56 8.98 14.54 4.82
C ARG A 56 7.78 14.40 3.91
N LEU A 57 6.63 14.88 4.39
CA LEU A 57 5.41 14.97 3.59
C LEU A 57 5.36 16.31 2.87
N VAL A 58 5.87 16.34 1.64
CA VAL A 58 5.93 17.53 0.80
C VAL A 58 5.30 17.24 -0.55
N ALA A 59 4.45 18.15 -1.03
CA ALA A 59 3.81 18.02 -2.34
C ALA A 59 4.88 17.86 -3.46
N GLY A 60 4.68 16.87 -4.32
CA GLY A 60 5.61 16.50 -5.39
C GLY A 60 6.67 15.47 -4.99
N GLU A 61 6.92 15.25 -3.69
CA GLU A 61 7.84 14.21 -3.21
C GLU A 61 7.14 12.86 -3.03
N GLU A 62 7.92 11.79 -2.93
CA GLU A 62 7.40 10.46 -2.70
C GLU A 62 6.92 10.29 -1.25
N VAL A 63 5.75 9.68 -1.09
CA VAL A 63 5.15 9.40 0.22
C VAL A 63 5.47 7.96 0.62
N PHE A 64 5.93 7.83 1.86
CA PHE A 64 6.28 6.56 2.45
C PHE A 64 5.35 6.25 3.62
N LEU A 65 4.85 5.02 3.69
CA LEU A 65 4.13 4.50 4.85
C LEU A 65 5.06 3.71 5.76
N ASP A 66 4.90 3.85 7.08
CA ASP A 66 5.61 3.05 8.06
C ASP A 66 4.87 1.73 8.30
N THR A 67 5.47 0.61 7.91
CA THR A 67 4.88 -0.72 8.12
C THR A 67 4.70 -1.08 9.58
N GLY A 68 5.46 -0.47 10.50
CA GLY A 68 5.29 -0.64 11.94
C GLY A 68 3.98 -0.04 12.48
N LEU A 69 3.39 0.91 11.74
CA LEU A 69 2.12 1.56 12.09
C LEU A 69 0.92 0.95 11.37
N ILE A 70 1.16 0.18 10.30
CA ILE A 70 0.10 -0.49 9.53
C ILE A 70 -0.33 -1.79 10.24
N ASN A 71 -1.63 -1.94 10.42
CA ASN A 71 -2.28 -3.14 10.94
C ASN A 71 -3.49 -3.54 10.06
N ALA A 72 -4.14 -4.65 10.38
CA ALA A 72 -5.29 -5.17 9.62
C ALA A 72 -6.49 -4.19 9.52
N ASN A 73 -6.59 -3.23 10.45
CA ASN A 73 -7.65 -2.21 10.48
C ASN A 73 -7.22 -0.89 9.83
N SER A 74 -5.95 -0.78 9.39
CA SER A 74 -5.43 0.42 8.76
C SER A 74 -6.06 0.58 7.37
N ALA A 75 -6.79 1.69 7.22
CA ALA A 75 -7.53 1.98 6.02
C ALA A 75 -7.20 3.38 5.51
N GLY A 76 -7.14 3.48 4.18
CA GLY A 76 -7.16 4.73 3.44
C GLY A 76 -8.43 4.79 2.59
N LYS A 77 -8.46 5.78 1.70
CA LYS A 77 -9.51 5.92 0.70
C LYS A 77 -8.87 6.01 -0.68
N LEU A 78 -9.36 5.23 -1.63
CA LEU A 78 -8.87 5.20 -3.00
C LEU A 78 -9.99 5.69 -3.92
N ASP A 79 -9.69 6.75 -4.67
CA ASP A 79 -10.43 7.14 -5.86
C ASP A 79 -9.66 6.59 -7.07
N VAL A 80 -10.26 5.62 -7.75
CA VAL A 80 -9.60 4.92 -8.88
C VAL A 80 -9.67 5.75 -10.15
N GLU A 81 -10.75 6.53 -10.33
CA GLU A 81 -11.07 7.21 -11.59
C GLU A 81 -10.72 8.71 -11.57
N GLY A 82 -10.30 9.23 -10.42
CA GLY A 82 -10.07 10.66 -10.24
C GLY A 82 -11.38 11.48 -10.24
N SER A 83 -12.52 10.83 -9.99
CA SER A 83 -13.85 11.45 -10.00
C SER A 83 -14.19 12.18 -8.68
N GLY A 84 -13.44 11.89 -7.62
CA GLY A 84 -13.77 12.24 -6.24
C GLY A 84 -14.56 11.15 -5.51
N ASP A 85 -14.87 10.02 -6.15
CA ASP A 85 -15.58 8.90 -5.53
C ASP A 85 -14.61 7.97 -4.79
N PHE A 86 -14.53 8.18 -3.48
CA PHE A 86 -13.59 7.47 -2.62
C PHE A 86 -14.15 6.15 -2.09
N ALA A 87 -13.50 5.04 -2.44
CA ALA A 87 -13.75 3.73 -1.85
C ALA A 87 -12.77 3.43 -0.71
N LYS A 88 -13.21 2.66 0.30
CA LYS A 88 -12.33 2.24 1.41
C LYS A 88 -11.25 1.29 0.89
N ALA A 89 -9.98 1.62 1.13
CA ALA A 89 -8.83 0.81 0.74
C ALA A 89 -8.10 0.26 1.97
N ARG A 90 -7.81 -1.05 1.98
CA ARG A 90 -7.08 -1.71 3.08
C ARG A 90 -5.57 -1.53 2.88
N LEU A 91 -4.94 -0.66 3.66
CA LEU A 91 -3.51 -0.35 3.53
C LEU A 91 -2.60 -1.53 3.93
N SER A 92 -3.12 -2.47 4.72
CA SER A 92 -2.43 -3.73 5.03
C SER A 92 -2.09 -4.56 3.80
N LEU A 93 -2.81 -4.39 2.67
CA LEU A 93 -2.51 -5.08 1.40
C LEU A 93 -1.27 -4.53 0.68
N LEU A 94 -0.79 -3.34 1.10
CA LEU A 94 0.44 -2.76 0.56
C LEU A 94 1.68 -3.33 1.26
N VAL A 95 1.52 -3.81 2.49
CA VAL A 95 2.60 -4.43 3.24
C VAL A 95 2.90 -5.79 2.61
N PRO A 96 4.12 -6.01 2.09
CA PRO A 96 4.52 -7.34 1.66
C PRO A 96 4.32 -8.29 2.84
N SER A 97 3.47 -9.29 2.68
CA SER A 97 3.49 -10.45 3.55
C SER A 97 4.88 -11.05 3.40
N ILE A 98 5.76 -10.82 4.36
CA ILE A 98 6.97 -11.62 4.49
C ILE A 98 6.44 -13.01 4.79
N ASP A 99 6.36 -13.86 3.77
CA ASP A 99 6.17 -15.30 3.95
C ASP A 99 7.30 -15.77 4.87
N ILE A 100 6.98 -15.96 6.14
CA ILE A 100 7.88 -16.59 7.09
C ILE A 100 7.93 -18.06 6.67
N GLU A 101 8.94 -18.38 5.85
CA GLU A 101 9.35 -19.72 5.42
C GLU A 101 8.22 -20.63 4.91
N ALA A 102 8.19 -20.83 3.59
CA ALA A 102 7.69 -22.07 3.03
C ALA A 102 8.48 -23.23 3.68
N LYS A 103 7.89 -23.89 4.69
CA LYS A 103 8.45 -25.12 5.27
C LYS A 103 8.76 -26.07 4.11
N PRO A 104 10.02 -26.53 3.94
CA PRO A 104 10.31 -27.49 2.88
C PRO A 104 9.42 -28.72 3.10
N PRO A 105 8.84 -29.30 2.03
CA PRO A 105 8.03 -30.50 2.17
C PRO A 105 8.88 -31.60 2.85
N PRO A 106 8.29 -32.42 3.72
CA PRO A 106 9.03 -33.49 4.37
C PRO A 106 9.65 -34.39 3.30
N SER A 107 10.99 -34.42 3.26
CA SER A 107 11.76 -35.28 2.36
C SER A 107 11.30 -36.72 2.56
N ARG A 108 10.54 -37.25 1.59
CA ARG A 108 10.23 -38.68 1.53
C ARG A 108 11.56 -39.39 1.25
N LYS A 109 12.14 -40.01 2.28
CA LYS A 109 13.20 -41.00 2.10
C LYS A 109 12.65 -42.07 1.14
N ALA A 110 13.17 -42.10 -0.08
CA ALA A 110 12.93 -43.22 -0.99
C ALA A 110 13.57 -44.45 -0.37
N SER A 111 12.75 -45.33 0.21
CA SER A 111 13.14 -46.70 0.51
C SER A 111 13.20 -47.47 -0.80
N TRP A 112 14.40 -47.63 -1.35
CA TRP A 112 14.63 -48.60 -2.41
C TRP A 112 14.66 -50.01 -1.77
N ARG A 113 13.77 -50.88 -2.24
CA ARG A 113 13.79 -52.33 -2.05
C ARG A 113 14.11 -52.99 -3.37
#